data_AF-A0A936YLR3-F1
#
_entry.id   AF-A0A936YLR3-F1
#
_cell.length_a   1.000
_cell.length_b   1.000
_cell.length_c   1.000
_cell.angle_alpha   90.00
_cell.angle_beta   90.00
_cell.angle_gamma   90.00
#
_symmetry.space_group_name_H-M   'P 1'
#
loop_
_entity.id
_entity.type
_entity.pdbx_description
1 polymer ?
#
loop_
_entity_poly.entity_id
_entity_poly.type
_entity_poly.pdbx_seq_one_letter_code
_entity_poly.pdbx_strand_id
1 'polypeptide(L)'
;MKLLPAVTLTLLLLPGAGQAEDFPAGRWVFSRDESIASLVEAGKSKKDAEMGADMLREATIDFTEESVRIDLTEGFMIQKCGWEPNDKDEIILTNCLDSDGKPVKDDGAKRIDWMDDESLHVYEADGSKVIFRKK
;
A
#
# COMPACT_ATOMS: atom_id res chain seq x y z
N MET A 1 25.84 52.10 33.33
CA MET A 1 24.36 52.02 33.24
C MET A 1 23.92 52.27 31.80
N LYS A 2 23.37 51.24 31.15
CA LYS A 2 22.50 51.33 29.98
C LYS A 2 21.61 50.09 30.02
N LEU A 3 20.35 50.29 30.38
CA LEU A 3 19.28 49.29 30.32
C LEU A 3 18.87 49.13 28.86
N LEU A 4 18.71 47.89 28.41
CA LEU A 4 17.98 47.54 27.19
C LEU A 4 16.82 46.61 27.57
N PRO A 5 15.67 46.72 26.88
CA PRO A 5 14.36 46.30 27.37
C PRO A 5 14.11 44.79 27.26
N ALA A 6 13.16 44.33 28.10
CA ALA A 6 12.62 42.99 28.13
C ALA A 6 11.96 42.58 26.79
N VAL A 7 12.18 41.33 26.38
CA VAL A 7 11.27 40.59 25.51
C VAL A 7 10.98 39.25 26.18
N THR A 8 9.75 39.14 26.69
CA THR A 8 9.11 37.89 27.08
C THR A 8 8.96 37.01 25.84
N LEU A 9 9.39 35.74 25.87
CA LEU A 9 8.88 34.76 24.91
C LEU A 9 8.43 33.48 25.65
N THR A 10 7.12 33.33 25.56
CA THR A 10 6.20 32.28 25.94
C THR A 10 6.74 30.85 25.77
N LEU A 11 6.54 30.02 26.80
CA LEU A 11 6.57 28.58 26.71
C LEU A 11 5.41 28.13 25.79
N LEU A 12 5.70 27.84 24.51
CA LEU A 12 4.77 27.12 23.66
C LEU A 12 4.99 25.63 23.88
N LEU A 13 4.11 25.02 24.69
CA LEU A 13 3.77 23.61 24.49
C LEU A 13 3.42 23.47 23.01
N LEU A 14 4.15 22.62 22.29
CA LEU A 14 3.69 22.09 21.02
C LEU A 14 2.82 20.87 21.36
N PRO A 15 1.48 20.98 21.39
CA PRO A 15 0.64 19.79 21.24
C PRO A 15 0.79 19.37 19.78
N GLY A 16 1.24 18.14 19.58
CA GLY A 16 1.41 17.58 18.26
C GLY A 16 2.87 17.32 17.93
N ALA A 17 3.47 16.35 18.63
CA ALA A 17 3.95 15.22 17.84
C ALA A 17 2.68 14.72 17.13
N GLY A 18 2.42 15.25 15.94
CA GLY A 18 1.56 14.56 14.99
C GLY A 18 2.09 13.14 15.02
N GLN A 19 1.22 12.21 15.40
CA GLN A 19 1.52 10.80 15.18
C GLN A 19 2.07 10.76 13.77
N ALA A 20 3.32 10.32 13.61
CA ALA A 20 3.77 9.95 12.28
C ALA A 20 2.67 9.02 11.82
N GLU A 21 1.87 9.46 10.84
CA GLU A 21 0.80 8.64 10.31
C GLU A 21 1.44 7.29 10.04
N ASP A 22 0.97 6.24 10.70
CA ASP A 22 1.55 4.91 10.54
C ASP A 22 1.36 4.59 9.06
N PHE A 23 2.38 4.85 8.26
CA PHE A 23 2.33 4.58 6.84
C PHE A 23 2.60 3.08 6.67
N PRO A 24 2.10 2.44 5.60
CA PRO A 24 2.26 1.00 5.37
C PRO A 24 3.71 0.63 4.96
N ALA A 25 4.70 1.24 5.60
CA ALA A 25 6.12 1.09 5.38
C ALA A 25 6.56 -0.37 5.34
N GLY A 26 7.44 -0.66 4.39
CA GLY A 26 8.16 -1.92 4.35
C GLY A 26 7.65 -2.89 3.29
N ARG A 27 8.07 -4.13 3.44
CA ARG A 27 7.85 -5.19 2.47
C ARG A 27 6.64 -6.04 2.85
N TRP A 28 5.75 -6.19 1.89
CA TRP A 28 4.54 -7.00 1.97
C TRP A 28 4.67 -8.18 1.01
N VAL A 29 4.36 -9.37 1.48
CA VAL A 29 4.48 -10.63 0.72
C VAL A 29 3.10 -11.26 0.59
N PHE A 30 2.81 -11.75 -0.61
CA PHE A 30 1.55 -12.41 -0.91
C PHE A 30 1.25 -13.58 0.05
N SER A 31 0.08 -13.54 0.69
CA SER A 31 -0.42 -14.60 1.57
C SER A 31 -1.34 -15.52 0.76
N ARG A 32 -0.79 -16.65 0.32
CA ARG A 32 -1.48 -17.60 -0.56
C ARG A 32 -2.78 -18.12 0.03
N ASP A 33 -2.72 -18.68 1.23
CA ASP A 33 -3.87 -19.38 1.82
C ASP A 33 -5.00 -18.41 2.20
N GLU A 34 -4.65 -17.23 2.73
CA GLU A 34 -5.63 -16.18 3.03
C GLU A 34 -6.25 -15.60 1.76
N SER A 35 -5.46 -15.43 0.69
CA SER A 35 -5.99 -15.01 -0.60
C SER A 35 -6.94 -16.04 -1.19
N ILE A 36 -6.64 -17.34 -1.10
CA ILE A 36 -7.56 -18.39 -1.56
C ILE A 36 -8.87 -18.35 -0.76
N ALA A 37 -8.79 -18.23 0.57
CA ALA A 37 -9.98 -18.12 1.41
C ALA A 37 -10.84 -16.90 1.01
N SER A 38 -10.21 -15.73 0.89
CA SER A 38 -10.85 -14.49 0.45
C SER A 38 -11.52 -14.61 -0.92
N LEU A 39 -10.85 -15.22 -1.91
CA LEU A 39 -11.39 -15.40 -3.25
C LEU A 39 -12.57 -16.37 -3.29
N VAL A 40 -12.54 -17.43 -2.48
CA VAL A 40 -13.65 -18.38 -2.34
C VAL A 40 -14.85 -17.74 -1.64
N GLU A 41 -14.62 -16.92 -0.61
CA GLU A 41 -15.67 -16.13 0.05
C GLU A 41 -16.32 -15.14 -0.92
N ALA A 42 -15.56 -14.58 -1.85
CA ALA A 42 -16.06 -13.75 -2.96
C ALA A 42 -16.79 -14.55 -4.06
N GLY A 43 -16.92 -15.87 -3.92
CA GLY A 43 -17.67 -16.74 -4.81
C GLY A 43 -16.86 -17.35 -5.96
N LYS A 44 -15.53 -17.18 -6.01
CA LYS A 44 -14.70 -17.91 -6.98
C LYS A 44 -14.66 -19.40 -6.62
N SER A 45 -14.55 -20.26 -7.63
CA SER A 45 -14.35 -21.68 -7.38
C SER A 45 -13.00 -21.90 -6.70
N LYS A 46 -12.90 -22.90 -5.81
CA LYS A 46 -11.63 -23.22 -5.14
C LYS A 46 -10.49 -23.44 -6.14
N LYS A 47 -10.77 -24.10 -7.27
CA LYS A 47 -9.78 -24.35 -8.33
C LYS A 47 -9.28 -23.05 -8.96
N ASP A 48 -10.17 -22.11 -9.26
CA ASP A 48 -9.79 -20.83 -9.87
C ASP A 48 -9.03 -19.94 -8.87
N ALA A 49 -9.44 -19.97 -7.59
CA ALA A 49 -8.75 -19.28 -6.52
C ALA A 49 -7.32 -19.81 -6.32
N GLU A 50 -7.13 -21.14 -6.29
CA GLU A 50 -5.81 -21.77 -6.18
C GLU A 50 -4.91 -21.40 -7.37
N MET A 51 -5.44 -21.49 -8.59
CA MET A 51 -4.70 -21.15 -9.80
C MET A 51 -4.26 -19.68 -9.83
N GLY A 52 -5.16 -18.75 -9.49
CA GLY A 52 -4.82 -17.33 -9.39
C GLY A 52 -3.79 -17.04 -8.29
N ALA A 53 -3.92 -17.70 -7.14
CA ALA A 53 -2.97 -17.55 -6.04
C ALA A 53 -1.58 -18.12 -6.38
N ASP A 54 -1.52 -19.22 -7.10
CA ASP A 54 -0.26 -19.82 -7.54
C ASP A 54 0.48 -18.92 -8.56
N MET A 55 -0.27 -18.18 -9.38
CA MET A 55 0.31 -17.18 -10.27
C MET A 55 0.96 -16.02 -9.51
N LEU A 56 0.43 -15.65 -8.33
CA LEU A 56 0.92 -14.53 -7.52
C LEU A 56 1.86 -14.95 -6.38
N ARG A 57 2.31 -16.20 -6.36
CA ARG A 57 3.01 -16.78 -5.19
C ARG A 57 4.29 -16.06 -4.75
N GLU A 58 5.00 -15.40 -5.69
CA GLU A 58 6.19 -14.59 -5.37
C GLU A 58 5.89 -13.08 -5.37
N ALA A 59 4.62 -12.70 -5.46
CA ALA A 59 4.24 -11.30 -5.56
C ALA A 59 4.61 -10.55 -4.27
N THR A 60 5.17 -9.35 -4.43
CA THR A 60 5.53 -8.48 -3.33
C THR A 60 5.16 -7.04 -3.60
N ILE A 61 4.90 -6.31 -2.52
CA ILE A 61 4.67 -4.86 -2.55
C ILE A 61 5.63 -4.24 -1.55
N ASP A 62 6.52 -3.36 -2.02
CA ASP A 62 7.46 -2.62 -1.18
C ASP A 62 7.00 -1.15 -1.12
N PHE A 63 6.52 -0.72 0.05
CA PHE A 63 6.19 0.68 0.31
C PHE A 63 7.38 1.42 0.92
N THR A 64 7.70 2.57 0.32
CA THR A 64 8.58 3.59 0.88
C THR A 64 7.77 4.88 1.10
N GLU A 65 8.33 5.84 1.82
CA GLU A 65 7.70 7.16 2.02
C GLU A 65 7.36 7.87 0.70
N GLU A 66 8.13 7.61 -0.36
CA GLU A 66 8.01 8.34 -1.64
C GLU A 66 7.37 7.51 -2.77
N SER A 67 7.34 6.19 -2.64
CA SER A 67 6.90 5.32 -3.74
C SER A 67 6.47 3.95 -3.27
N VAL A 68 5.70 3.28 -4.10
CA VAL A 68 5.43 1.85 -3.97
C VAL A 68 5.99 1.13 -5.18
N ARG A 69 6.63 -0.01 -4.91
CA ARG A 69 7.05 -0.96 -5.94
C ARG A 69 6.20 -2.21 -5.81
N ILE A 70 5.49 -2.53 -6.87
CA ILE A 70 4.67 -3.74 -6.98
C ILE A 70 5.40 -4.69 -7.92
N ASP A 71 5.70 -5.90 -7.46
CA ASP A 71 6.35 -6.96 -8.22
C ASP A 71 5.39 -8.15 -8.27
N LEU A 72 4.72 -8.37 -9.40
CA LEU A 72 3.74 -9.45 -9.58
C LEU A 72 4.36 -10.61 -10.35
N THR A 73 5.43 -11.23 -9.83
CA THR A 73 6.07 -12.45 -10.39
C THR A 73 6.65 -12.33 -11.82
N GLU A 74 7.57 -13.24 -12.17
CA GLU A 74 8.31 -13.21 -13.45
C GLU A 74 7.37 -13.13 -14.66
N GLY A 75 7.46 -12.01 -15.39
CA GLY A 75 6.75 -11.76 -16.64
C GLY A 75 5.53 -10.84 -16.53
N PHE A 76 5.06 -10.53 -15.32
CA PHE A 76 3.92 -9.64 -15.10
C PHE A 76 4.32 -8.45 -14.22
N MET A 77 4.56 -7.33 -14.88
CA MET A 77 4.49 -5.96 -14.36
C MET A 77 5.25 -5.69 -13.04
N ILE A 78 6.48 -5.19 -13.18
CA ILE A 78 7.09 -4.34 -12.17
C ILE A 78 6.49 -2.95 -12.36
N GLN A 79 5.77 -2.45 -11.38
CA GLN A 79 5.26 -1.09 -11.39
C GLN A 79 5.89 -0.29 -10.27
N LYS A 80 6.49 0.84 -10.61
CA LYS A 80 6.85 1.87 -9.64
C LYS A 80 5.78 2.96 -9.71
N CYS A 81 5.04 3.15 -8.63
CA CYS A 81 4.04 4.20 -8.51
C CYS A 81 4.42 5.17 -7.39
N GLY A 82 3.98 6.42 -7.51
CA GLY A 82 3.70 7.23 -6.33
C GLY A 82 2.45 6.70 -5.63
N TRP A 83 2.21 7.15 -4.41
CA TRP A 83 0.99 6.79 -3.68
C TRP A 83 0.58 7.91 -2.75
N GLU A 84 -0.72 8.01 -2.49
CA GLU A 84 -1.31 8.95 -1.54
C GLU A 84 -2.38 8.20 -0.73
N PRO A 85 -2.44 8.35 0.60
CA PRO A 85 -3.58 7.87 1.37
C PRO A 85 -4.80 8.76 1.11
N ASN A 86 -6.00 8.19 1.19
CA ASN A 86 -7.24 8.97 1.21
C ASN A 86 -7.87 9.00 2.61
N ASP A 87 -8.97 9.76 2.75
CA ASP A 87 -9.71 9.94 4.02
C ASP A 87 -10.34 8.65 4.60
N LYS A 88 -10.11 7.48 3.98
CA LYS A 88 -10.66 6.17 4.35
C LYS A 88 -9.58 5.10 4.49
N ASP A 89 -8.32 5.49 4.63
CA ASP A 89 -7.16 4.59 4.71
C ASP A 89 -6.98 3.73 3.43
N GLU A 90 -7.56 4.15 2.31
CA GLU A 90 -7.32 3.54 1.00
C GLU A 90 -6.11 4.21 0.36
N ILE A 91 -5.24 3.41 -0.26
CA ILE A 91 -4.05 3.87 -0.96
C ILE A 91 -4.41 4.10 -2.43
N ILE A 92 -4.20 5.33 -2.89
CA ILE A 92 -4.36 5.72 -4.29
C ILE A 92 -2.99 5.67 -4.95
N LEU A 93 -2.82 4.82 -5.95
CA LEU A 93 -1.61 4.77 -6.76
C LEU A 93 -1.60 5.90 -7.80
N THR A 94 -0.47 6.58 -7.91
CA THR A 94 -0.29 7.71 -8.85
C THR A 94 0.95 7.51 -9.71
N ASN A 95 0.94 8.07 -10.93
CA ASN A 95 2.11 8.12 -11.81
C ASN A 95 2.85 6.78 -12.00
N CYS A 96 2.11 5.67 -12.14
CA CYS A 96 2.69 4.34 -12.29
C CYS A 96 3.52 4.22 -13.57
N LEU A 97 4.74 3.70 -13.42
CA LEU A 97 5.68 3.42 -14.49
C LEU A 97 5.96 1.92 -14.58
N ASP A 98 6.01 1.38 -15.79
CA ASP A 98 6.43 0.01 -16.05
C ASP A 98 7.95 -0.18 -15.87
N SER A 99 8.44 -1.39 -16.12
CA SER A 99 9.87 -1.73 -16.03
C SER A 99 10.76 -0.96 -17.01
N ASP A 100 10.20 -0.43 -18.10
CA ASP A 100 10.91 0.42 -19.07
C ASP A 100 10.86 1.90 -18.69
N GLY A 101 10.16 2.26 -17.61
CA GLY A 101 9.94 3.64 -17.17
C GLY A 101 8.84 4.36 -17.97
N LYS A 102 7.98 3.63 -18.69
CA LYS A 102 6.87 4.21 -19.45
C LYS A 102 5.61 4.28 -18.58
N PRO A 103 4.77 5.32 -18.75
CA PRO A 103 3.49 5.39 -18.04
C PRO A 103 2.63 4.16 -18.32
N VAL A 104 2.16 3.52 -17.25
CA VAL A 104 1.16 2.47 -17.34
C VAL A 104 -0.17 3.12 -17.68
N LYS A 105 -0.75 2.75 -18.82
CA LYS A 105 -2.07 3.22 -19.23
C LYS A 105 -3.11 2.45 -18.43
N ASP A 106 -3.35 2.92 -17.22
CA ASP A 106 -4.51 2.64 -16.37
C ASP A 106 -5.00 1.18 -16.48
N ASP A 107 -4.31 0.27 -15.79
CA ASP A 107 -4.53 -1.17 -15.77
C ASP A 107 -5.61 -1.61 -14.76
N GLY A 108 -6.58 -0.73 -14.53
CA GLY A 108 -7.65 -0.91 -13.55
C GLY A 108 -7.21 -0.43 -12.18
N ALA A 109 -7.91 0.56 -11.65
CA ALA A 109 -7.66 1.07 -10.30
C ALA A 109 -7.71 -0.11 -9.30
N LYS A 110 -6.54 -0.56 -8.85
CA LYS A 110 -6.41 -1.47 -7.72
C LYS A 110 -6.60 -0.62 -6.47
N ARG A 111 -7.74 -0.78 -5.81
CA ARG A 111 -7.87 -0.25 -4.45
C ARG A 111 -6.96 -1.09 -3.55
N ILE A 112 -6.15 -0.44 -2.74
CA ILE A 112 -5.31 -1.11 -1.76
C ILE A 112 -5.69 -0.56 -0.38
N ASP A 113 -6.17 -1.43 0.51
CA ASP A 113 -6.48 -1.07 1.89
C ASP A 113 -5.36 -1.61 2.80
N TRP A 114 -4.87 -0.78 3.72
CA TRP A 114 -3.99 -1.24 4.80
C TRP A 114 -4.80 -1.38 6.09
N MET A 115 -4.70 -2.53 6.72
CA MET A 115 -5.53 -2.92 7.85
C MET A 115 -4.74 -2.93 9.16
N ASP A 116 -5.44 -2.71 10.27
CA ASP A 116 -4.89 -2.74 11.64
C ASP A 116 -4.23 -4.08 12.02
N ASP A 117 -4.58 -5.19 11.35
CA ASP A 117 -4.03 -6.52 11.61
C ASP A 117 -2.71 -6.80 10.85
N GLU A 118 -2.05 -5.75 10.34
CA GLU A 118 -0.87 -5.85 9.49
C GLU A 118 -1.10 -6.71 8.23
N SER A 119 -2.30 -6.59 7.65
CA SER A 119 -2.60 -7.07 6.31
C SER A 119 -2.77 -5.92 5.33
N LEU A 120 -2.43 -6.18 4.08
CA LEU A 120 -2.67 -5.29 2.96
C LEU A 120 -3.59 -6.00 1.99
N HIS A 121 -4.75 -5.41 1.73
CA HIS A 121 -5.78 -5.96 0.86
C HIS A 121 -5.72 -5.27 -0.51
N VAL A 122 -5.40 -6.02 -1.56
CA VAL A 122 -5.40 -5.50 -2.94
C VAL A 122 -6.65 -5.98 -3.64
N TYR A 123 -7.51 -5.06 -4.05
CA TYR A 123 -8.76 -5.34 -4.72
C TYR A 123 -8.62 -5.24 -6.24
N GLU A 124 -9.23 -6.20 -6.92
CA GLU A 124 -9.46 -6.18 -8.35
C GLU A 124 -10.76 -5.42 -8.68
N ALA A 125 -10.93 -5.05 -9.94
CA ALA A 125 -12.10 -4.28 -10.40
C ALA A 125 -13.45 -5.02 -10.17
N ASP A 126 -13.42 -6.36 -10.08
CA ASP A 126 -14.59 -7.18 -9.75
C ASP A 126 -14.93 -7.19 -8.25
N GLY A 127 -14.17 -6.47 -7.42
CA GLY A 127 -14.33 -6.39 -5.98
C GLY A 127 -13.71 -7.56 -5.21
N SER A 128 -13.16 -8.56 -5.91
CA SER A 128 -12.38 -9.62 -5.25
C SER A 128 -11.04 -9.08 -4.75
N LYS A 129 -10.51 -9.66 -3.68
CA LYS A 129 -9.25 -9.19 -3.09
C LYS A 129 -8.27 -10.32 -2.83
N VAL A 130 -7.00 -9.97 -2.93
CA VAL A 130 -5.87 -10.78 -2.47
C VAL A 130 -5.18 -10.10 -1.29
N ILE A 131 -4.52 -10.89 -0.46
CA ILE A 131 -3.99 -10.48 0.84
C ILE A 131 -2.47 -10.58 0.82
N PHE A 132 -1.81 -9.53 1.27
CA PHE A 132 -0.38 -9.50 1.54
C PHE A 132 -0.14 -9.30 3.04
N ARG A 133 0.92 -9.89 3.56
CA ARG A 133 1.34 -9.79 4.97
C ARG A 133 2.68 -9.09 5.07
N LYS A 134 2.83 -8.28 6.12
CA LYS A 134 4.09 -7.61 6.44
C LYS A 134 5.18 -8.64 6.74
N LYS A 135 6.39 -8.42 6.21
CA LYS A 135 7.56 -9.30 6.40
C LYS A 135 8.52 -8.74 7.45
#